data_AF-A0A7C2LME1-F1
#
_entry.id   AF-A0A7C2LME1-F1
#
_cell.length_a   1.000
_cell.length_b   1.000
_cell.length_c   1.000
_cell.angle_alpha   90.00
_cell.angle_beta   90.00
_cell.angle_gamma   90.00
#
_symmetry.space_group_name_H-M   'P 1'
#
loop_
_entity.id
_entity.type
_entity.pdbx_description
1 polymer ?
#
loop_
_entity_poly.entity_id
_entity_poly.type
_entity_poly.pdbx_seq_one_letter_code
_entity_poly.pdbx_strand_id
1 'polypeptide(L)'
;MGRNCARACAARRTPGTRAHTRRPASGVSWGARDGTHGGSGKTTSPRCSRRPARSLTTPSRSSSRFWPNGCARRARRWVGKVIVALAAVALLLAVAEPAWAWGPGTHVYLGLGLLDALHLVPAAVRDVVALYPFDFLYGSVAADISMAKKYVPEGRHCHFWHVGEEVYERATSDRLRAMALGYLSHLAADVVAHNLFVPRQMVLAARRALGHTYWETRLDLALGPTYVALTRYVVTEMDHSEADALLDRVLSATVFSFRTNRRIFRGLIRAQDSDRWHTVFGSLARSPRWGLPPALRHQYLALAFDAIVDYLRHRQASTTAREDPTGERALATAKQLRRLLAREGAHRRPRLVRELADSFFPVPSRTEGAWEKRRIGPSRHLLAAVGGATLRWG
;
A
#
# COMPACT_ATOMS: atom_id res chain seq x y z
N MET A 1 36.12 57.53 -12.73
CA MET A 1 36.35 56.46 -11.72
C MET A 1 35.70 55.19 -12.27
N GLY A 2 36.34 54.05 -12.53
CA GLY A 2 37.72 53.61 -12.51
C GLY A 2 37.76 52.11 -12.87
N ARG A 3 38.62 51.75 -13.84
CA ARG A 3 39.39 50.49 -14.00
C ARG A 3 38.73 49.17 -14.45
N ASN A 4 39.19 48.77 -15.64
CA ASN A 4 39.61 47.45 -16.15
C ASN A 4 39.89 46.30 -15.15
N CYS A 5 39.59 45.08 -15.59
CA CYS A 5 40.46 43.88 -15.70
C CYS A 5 39.56 42.64 -15.97
N ALA A 6 39.92 41.49 -16.54
CA ALA A 6 40.94 40.98 -17.46
C ALA A 6 40.77 39.42 -17.45
N ARG A 7 41.02 38.74 -18.58
CA ARG A 7 41.48 37.32 -18.73
C ARG A 7 40.50 36.18 -18.36
N ALA A 8 40.57 34.94 -18.87
CA ALA A 8 41.22 34.30 -20.03
C ALA A 8 40.71 32.82 -20.11
N CYS A 9 40.73 32.23 -21.31
CA CYS A 9 40.58 30.78 -21.54
C CYS A 9 41.79 29.99 -21.01
N ALA A 10 41.59 28.72 -20.59
CA ALA A 10 42.38 27.56 -21.02
C ALA A 10 42.01 26.22 -20.31
N ALA A 11 41.86 25.18 -21.14
CA ALA A 11 42.42 23.82 -21.05
C ALA A 11 42.00 22.82 -19.93
N ARG A 12 41.28 21.78 -20.40
CA ARG A 12 41.53 20.32 -20.32
C ARG A 12 42.45 19.79 -19.19
N ARG A 13 41.97 18.77 -18.48
CA ARG A 13 42.73 17.54 -18.13
C ARG A 13 41.82 16.43 -17.57
N THR A 14 41.76 15.32 -18.30
CA THR A 14 41.45 13.97 -17.80
C THR A 14 42.72 13.35 -17.21
N PRO A 15 42.57 12.43 -16.26
CA PRO A 15 43.16 11.08 -16.38
C PRO A 15 42.13 10.02 -15.96
N GLY A 16 42.10 8.79 -16.47
CA GLY A 16 43.21 7.91 -16.83
C GLY A 16 43.13 6.66 -15.94
N THR A 17 42.76 5.55 -16.56
CA THR A 17 42.51 4.19 -16.05
C THR A 17 43.65 3.55 -15.25
N ARG A 18 43.31 2.66 -14.31
CA ARG A 18 44.15 1.49 -13.95
C ARG A 18 43.33 0.23 -13.75
N ALA A 19 43.55 -0.71 -14.65
CA ALA A 19 43.20 -2.11 -14.55
C ALA A 19 44.21 -2.83 -13.64
N HIS A 20 43.73 -3.77 -12.82
CA HIS A 20 44.57 -4.83 -12.27
C HIS A 20 43.92 -6.19 -12.51
N THR A 21 44.49 -6.89 -13.48
CA THR A 21 44.44 -8.34 -13.70
C THR A 21 45.03 -9.11 -12.52
N ARG A 22 44.43 -10.24 -12.14
CA ARG A 22 45.13 -11.44 -11.62
C ARG A 22 44.19 -12.67 -11.61
N ARG A 23 44.40 -13.56 -12.59
CA ARG A 23 44.23 -15.03 -12.51
C ARG A 23 45.60 -15.62 -12.10
N PRO A 24 45.73 -16.82 -11.47
CA PRO A 24 45.47 -18.15 -12.07
C PRO A 24 44.74 -19.14 -11.10
N ALA A 25 43.95 -20.14 -11.53
CA ALA A 25 44.22 -21.46 -12.14
C ALA A 25 44.47 -22.61 -11.13
N SER A 26 43.56 -23.60 -11.12
CA SER A 26 43.70 -25.05 -10.84
C SER A 26 42.30 -25.55 -10.43
N GLY A 27 41.55 -26.38 -11.17
CA GLY A 27 41.96 -27.63 -11.79
C GLY A 27 41.86 -28.75 -10.78
N VAL A 28 40.71 -29.44 -10.70
CA VAL A 28 40.60 -30.88 -10.34
C VAL A 28 39.22 -31.38 -10.80
N SER A 29 39.25 -32.30 -11.76
CA SER A 29 38.19 -33.24 -12.10
C SER A 29 38.58 -34.62 -11.57
N TRP A 30 37.68 -35.31 -10.87
CA TRP A 30 37.61 -36.76 -10.72
C TRP A 30 36.12 -37.09 -10.74
N GLY A 31 35.59 -38.03 -11.49
CA GLY A 31 36.15 -39.32 -11.90
C GLY A 31 35.13 -40.37 -11.47
N ALA A 32 34.60 -41.08 -12.46
CA ALA A 32 33.51 -42.05 -12.38
C ALA A 32 33.71 -43.16 -11.34
N ARG A 33 32.61 -43.83 -10.98
CA ARG A 33 32.59 -45.29 -10.83
C ARG A 33 31.17 -45.85 -10.92
N ASP A 34 31.08 -46.85 -11.79
CA ASP A 34 29.99 -47.75 -12.10
C ASP A 34 29.58 -48.64 -10.92
N GLY A 35 28.42 -49.29 -11.05
CA GLY A 35 27.98 -50.36 -10.17
C GLY A 35 26.59 -50.87 -10.48
N THR A 36 26.50 -51.72 -11.51
CA THR A 36 25.34 -52.50 -11.95
C THR A 36 24.97 -53.64 -10.98
N HIS A 37 23.70 -54.07 -11.04
CA HIS A 37 23.12 -55.43 -10.86
C HIS A 37 21.67 -55.26 -10.37
N GLY A 38 20.62 -55.89 -10.92
CA GLY A 38 20.52 -57.00 -11.85
C GLY A 38 19.35 -57.91 -11.41
N GLY A 39 18.30 -58.00 -12.24
CA GLY A 39 17.26 -59.05 -12.27
C GLY A 39 16.34 -59.19 -11.04
N SER A 40 15.20 -59.88 -11.07
CA SER A 40 14.31 -60.43 -12.10
C SER A 40 13.28 -61.31 -11.35
N GLY A 41 12.06 -61.45 -11.88
CA GLY A 41 11.19 -62.62 -11.61
C GLY A 41 10.07 -62.38 -10.59
N LYS A 42 8.81 -62.26 -11.03
CA LYS A 42 7.83 -63.36 -11.29
C LYS A 42 7.14 -63.85 -9.99
N THR A 43 5.91 -63.38 -9.75
CA THR A 43 4.63 -64.11 -9.91
C THR A 43 4.44 -65.32 -9.00
N THR A 44 3.39 -65.30 -8.15
CA THR A 44 2.35 -66.37 -8.04
C THR A 44 1.27 -66.00 -7.01
N SER A 45 0.02 -66.00 -7.46
CA SER A 45 -1.23 -66.26 -6.70
C SER A 45 -1.36 -67.81 -6.55
N PRO A 46 -2.08 -68.42 -5.57
CA PRO A 46 -3.55 -68.36 -5.49
C PRO A 46 -4.24 -68.50 -4.09
N ARG A 47 -5.39 -67.82 -4.00
CA ARG A 47 -6.74 -68.25 -3.55
C ARG A 47 -6.98 -69.20 -2.34
N CYS A 48 -8.02 -68.78 -1.59
CA CYS A 48 -9.14 -69.54 -1.00
C CYS A 48 -9.01 -70.13 0.42
N SER A 49 -9.81 -69.64 1.39
CA SER A 49 -11.07 -70.31 1.79
C SER A 49 -11.72 -69.71 3.06
N ARG A 50 -13.05 -69.54 2.93
CA ARG A 50 -14.19 -69.73 3.86
C ARG A 50 -14.07 -69.45 5.38
N ARG A 51 -14.94 -68.51 5.80
CA ARG A 51 -15.75 -68.37 7.07
C ARG A 51 -16.20 -69.71 7.70
N PRO A 52 -16.56 -69.79 9.03
CA PRO A 52 -17.68 -69.00 9.58
C PRO A 52 -17.71 -68.63 11.09
N ALA A 53 -18.79 -67.91 11.42
CA ALA A 53 -19.56 -67.84 12.66
C ALA A 53 -19.08 -67.01 13.87
N ARG A 54 -19.93 -66.03 14.20
CA ARG A 54 -20.00 -65.25 15.44
C ARG A 54 -20.56 -66.11 16.58
N SER A 55 -20.08 -65.86 17.80
CA SER A 55 -20.90 -65.91 19.02
C SER A 55 -20.39 -64.88 20.03
N LEU A 56 -21.33 -64.13 20.58
CA LEU A 56 -21.16 -63.09 21.59
C LEU A 56 -20.96 -63.71 22.98
N THR A 57 -19.93 -63.29 23.71
CA THR A 57 -19.92 -63.28 25.18
C THR A 57 -18.99 -62.17 25.68
N THR A 58 -19.54 -61.32 26.53
CA THR A 58 -18.80 -60.35 27.36
C THR A 58 -18.05 -61.07 28.47
N PRO A 59 -16.90 -60.53 28.91
CA PRO A 59 -16.84 -60.19 30.33
C PRO A 59 -16.14 -58.85 30.62
N SER A 60 -16.16 -58.53 31.89
CA SER A 60 -16.03 -57.25 32.57
C SER A 60 -14.60 -56.69 32.72
N ARG A 61 -14.59 -55.38 33.00
CA ARG A 61 -13.58 -54.56 33.71
C ARG A 61 -12.30 -55.27 34.19
N SER A 62 -11.15 -54.82 33.68
CA SER A 62 -10.18 -53.97 34.41
C SER A 62 -8.75 -54.20 33.89
N SER A 63 -8.12 -53.15 33.37
CA SER A 63 -6.70 -52.89 33.57
C SER A 63 -6.37 -51.50 33.04
N SER A 64 -5.76 -50.73 33.92
CA SER A 64 -5.34 -49.36 33.70
C SER A 64 -3.96 -49.30 33.03
N ARG A 65 -3.73 -48.19 32.31
CA ARG A 65 -2.42 -47.56 31.99
C ARG A 65 -1.57 -48.21 30.89
N PHE A 66 -1.51 -47.55 29.73
CA PHE A 66 -0.41 -46.63 29.39
C PHE A 66 -0.77 -45.88 28.09
N TRP A 67 -1.28 -44.64 28.20
CA TRP A 67 -1.39 -43.74 27.06
C TRP A 67 -0.25 -42.71 27.11
N PRO A 68 0.50 -42.48 26.02
CA PRO A 68 1.72 -41.67 26.05
C PRO A 68 1.37 -40.19 26.16
N ASN A 69 1.36 -39.66 27.39
CA ASN A 69 1.21 -38.24 27.69
C ASN A 69 2.33 -37.35 27.08
N GLY A 70 3.36 -37.95 26.48
CA GLY A 70 4.48 -37.25 25.83
C GLY A 70 4.13 -36.59 24.49
N CYS A 71 3.23 -37.18 23.69
CA CYS A 71 2.88 -36.64 22.37
C CYS A 71 2.00 -35.39 22.50
N ALA A 72 1.01 -35.43 23.41
CA ALA A 72 0.12 -34.31 23.71
C ALA A 72 0.83 -33.13 24.40
N ARG A 73 1.92 -33.37 25.15
CA ARG A 73 2.74 -32.32 25.77
C ARG A 73 3.67 -31.63 24.77
N ARG A 74 4.24 -32.35 23.80
CA ARG A 74 5.01 -31.73 22.71
C ARG A 74 4.10 -30.92 21.79
N ALA A 75 2.95 -31.47 21.39
CA ALA A 75 1.97 -30.75 20.56
C ALA A 75 1.52 -29.43 21.21
N ARG A 76 1.21 -29.42 22.52
CA ARG A 76 0.85 -28.20 23.26
C ARG A 76 1.96 -27.15 23.32
N ARG A 77 3.23 -27.58 23.42
CA ARG A 77 4.39 -26.66 23.40
C ARG A 77 4.60 -26.04 22.02
N TRP A 78 4.36 -26.79 20.94
CA TRP A 78 4.41 -26.29 19.57
C TRP A 78 3.28 -25.30 19.28
N VAL A 79 2.04 -25.63 19.69
CA VAL A 79 0.89 -24.72 19.57
C VAL A 79 1.11 -23.42 20.35
N GLY A 80 1.64 -23.50 21.58
CA GLY A 80 1.98 -22.30 22.36
C GLY A 80 3.03 -21.41 21.69
N LYS A 81 4.08 -21.99 21.11
CA LYS A 81 5.10 -21.24 20.35
C LYS A 81 4.52 -20.59 19.08
N VAL A 82 3.63 -21.28 18.37
CA VAL A 82 2.94 -20.73 17.19
C VAL A 82 2.03 -19.56 17.58
N ILE A 83 1.26 -19.69 18.67
CA ILE A 83 0.40 -18.60 19.16
C ILE A 83 1.24 -17.38 19.57
N VAL A 84 2.34 -17.59 20.29
CA VAL A 84 3.25 -16.49 20.67
C VAL A 84 3.89 -15.84 19.45
N ALA A 85 4.32 -16.62 18.45
CA ALA A 85 4.86 -16.09 17.20
C ALA A 85 3.79 -15.31 16.41
N LEU A 86 2.56 -15.83 16.31
CA LEU A 86 1.45 -15.13 15.66
C LEU A 86 1.05 -13.87 16.41
N ALA A 87 1.06 -13.87 17.74
CA ALA A 87 0.79 -12.70 18.57
C ALA A 87 1.91 -11.67 18.46
N ALA A 88 3.18 -12.10 18.41
CA ALA A 88 4.32 -11.23 18.20
C ALA A 88 4.30 -10.61 16.80
N VAL A 89 3.95 -11.38 15.76
CA VAL A 89 3.74 -10.89 14.39
C VAL A 89 2.55 -9.93 14.35
N ALA A 90 1.43 -10.26 14.98
CA ALA A 90 0.26 -9.39 15.06
C ALA A 90 0.58 -8.08 15.79
N LEU A 91 1.38 -8.13 16.87
CA LEU A 91 1.85 -6.96 17.60
C LEU A 91 2.83 -6.14 16.74
N LEU A 92 3.75 -6.78 16.02
CA LEU A 92 4.66 -6.10 15.10
C LEU A 92 3.90 -5.38 13.98
N LEU A 93 2.87 -6.03 13.43
CA LEU A 93 1.97 -5.46 12.42
C LEU A 93 1.08 -4.35 13.01
N ALA A 94 0.71 -4.44 14.29
CA ALA A 94 -0.08 -3.41 14.97
C ALA A 94 0.74 -2.16 15.35
N VAL A 95 2.06 -2.29 15.54
CA VAL A 95 2.97 -1.17 15.81
C VAL A 95 3.43 -0.48 14.53
N ALA A 96 3.36 -1.16 13.39
CA ALA A 96 3.47 -0.52 12.08
C ALA A 96 2.17 0.24 11.82
N GLU A 97 2.10 1.52 12.21
CA GLU A 97 1.03 2.42 11.73
C GLU A 97 0.97 2.27 10.20
N PRO A 98 -0.17 1.85 9.63
CA PRO A 98 -0.38 1.92 8.20
C PRO A 98 -0.09 3.35 7.77
N ALA A 99 0.99 3.54 7.02
CA ALA A 99 1.30 4.82 6.42
C ALA A 99 0.50 4.93 5.13
N TRP A 100 -0.83 4.99 5.26
CA TRP A 100 -1.66 5.47 4.16
C TRP A 100 -1.79 6.99 4.35
N ALA A 101 -1.91 7.75 3.28
CA ALA A 101 -2.10 9.21 3.34
C ALA A 101 -3.57 9.56 3.21
N TRP A 102 -4.20 8.83 2.30
CA TRP A 102 -5.60 8.69 2.14
C TRP A 102 -5.95 7.21 2.30
N GLY A 103 -7.20 6.90 2.67
CA GLY A 103 -7.62 5.51 2.53
C GLY A 103 -7.74 5.14 1.05
N PRO A 104 -7.70 3.84 0.72
CA PRO A 104 -7.67 3.41 -0.68
C PRO A 104 -8.95 3.79 -1.45
N GLY A 105 -10.08 4.02 -0.76
CA GLY A 105 -11.30 4.54 -1.37
C GLY A 105 -11.14 5.96 -1.89
N THR A 106 -10.41 6.83 -1.16
CA THR A 106 -10.11 8.20 -1.60
C THR A 106 -9.20 8.21 -2.84
N HIS A 107 -8.21 7.33 -2.93
CA HIS A 107 -7.37 7.23 -4.12
C HIS A 107 -8.17 6.84 -5.36
N VAL A 108 -9.05 5.85 -5.22
CA VAL A 108 -9.97 5.46 -6.30
C VAL A 108 -10.91 6.62 -6.65
N TYR A 109 -11.42 7.36 -5.67
CA TYR A 109 -12.25 8.55 -5.90
C TYR A 109 -11.53 9.62 -6.72
N LEU A 110 -10.29 9.97 -6.35
CA LEU A 110 -9.46 10.92 -7.10
C LEU A 110 -9.13 10.40 -8.51
N GLY A 111 -8.86 9.10 -8.63
CA GLY A 111 -8.60 8.43 -9.91
C GLY A 111 -9.80 8.47 -10.86
N LEU A 112 -11.02 8.22 -10.35
CA LEU A 112 -12.26 8.43 -11.12
C LEU A 112 -12.44 9.89 -11.53
N GLY A 113 -12.08 10.81 -10.64
CA GLY A 113 -12.01 12.23 -10.97
C GLY A 113 -11.11 12.48 -12.18
N LEU A 114 -9.96 11.82 -12.29
CA LEU A 114 -9.06 12.03 -13.43
C LEU A 114 -9.67 11.47 -14.72
N LEU A 115 -10.34 10.31 -14.64
CA LEU A 115 -11.05 9.72 -15.78
C LEU A 115 -12.15 10.64 -16.32
N ASP A 116 -12.82 11.40 -15.44
CA ASP A 116 -13.79 12.45 -15.82
C ASP A 116 -13.13 13.75 -16.34
N ALA A 117 -11.80 13.82 -16.31
CA ALA A 117 -11.03 15.03 -16.62
C ALA A 117 -9.86 14.79 -17.55
N LEU A 118 -9.84 13.71 -18.33
CA LEU A 118 -8.65 13.37 -19.13
C LEU A 118 -8.27 14.45 -20.17
N HIS A 119 -9.18 15.38 -20.46
CA HIS A 119 -8.88 16.57 -21.27
C HIS A 119 -7.94 17.58 -20.59
N LEU A 120 -7.67 17.43 -19.28
CA LEU A 120 -6.78 18.30 -18.51
C LEU A 120 -5.32 17.83 -18.51
N VAL A 121 -5.05 16.61 -19.01
CA VAL A 121 -3.70 16.01 -19.10
C VAL A 121 -3.24 15.90 -20.57
N PRO A 122 -1.93 15.72 -20.82
CA PRO A 122 -1.41 15.56 -22.18
C PRO A 122 -2.06 14.39 -22.93
N ALA A 123 -2.18 14.50 -24.26
CA ALA A 123 -2.82 13.48 -25.10
C ALA A 123 -2.24 12.07 -24.89
N ALA A 124 -0.91 11.95 -24.80
CA ALA A 124 -0.25 10.66 -24.54
C ALA A 124 -0.67 10.01 -23.21
N VAL A 125 -0.91 10.82 -22.16
CA VAL A 125 -1.42 10.32 -20.87
C VAL A 125 -2.89 9.97 -20.99
N ARG A 126 -3.70 10.87 -21.58
CA ARG A 126 -5.12 10.67 -21.80
C ARG A 126 -5.39 9.36 -22.52
N ASP A 127 -4.72 9.12 -23.63
CA ASP A 127 -5.04 8.02 -24.54
C ASP A 127 -4.72 6.66 -23.87
N VAL A 128 -3.59 6.55 -23.17
CA VAL A 128 -3.20 5.36 -22.39
C VAL A 128 -4.15 5.11 -21.22
N VAL A 129 -4.50 6.16 -20.45
CA VAL A 129 -5.38 6.03 -19.28
C VAL A 129 -6.82 5.73 -19.69
N ALA A 130 -7.30 6.32 -20.79
CA ALA A 130 -8.64 6.04 -21.33
C ALA A 130 -8.78 4.58 -21.80
N LEU A 131 -7.70 4.01 -22.35
CA LEU A 131 -7.69 2.63 -22.83
C LEU A 131 -7.60 1.60 -21.69
N TYR A 132 -6.91 1.93 -20.60
CA TYR A 132 -6.69 1.03 -19.45
C TYR A 132 -7.11 1.67 -18.11
N PRO A 133 -8.39 2.05 -17.94
CA PRO A 133 -8.84 2.80 -16.77
C PRO A 133 -8.75 2.00 -15.48
N PHE A 134 -8.98 0.69 -15.53
CA PHE A 134 -8.89 -0.16 -14.35
C PHE A 134 -7.45 -0.41 -13.89
N ASP A 135 -6.50 -0.55 -14.82
CA ASP A 135 -5.08 -0.68 -14.48
C ASP A 135 -4.57 0.63 -13.87
N PHE A 136 -5.01 1.78 -14.40
CA PHE A 136 -4.77 3.09 -13.77
C PHE A 136 -5.34 3.16 -12.35
N LEU A 137 -6.60 2.76 -12.15
CA LEU A 137 -7.21 2.73 -10.81
C LEU A 137 -6.47 1.77 -9.87
N TYR A 138 -6.01 0.63 -10.37
CA TYR A 138 -5.17 -0.29 -9.58
C TYR A 138 -3.86 0.36 -9.15
N GLY A 139 -3.18 1.02 -10.09
CA GLY A 139 -1.98 1.81 -9.81
C GLY A 139 -2.19 2.84 -8.69
N SER A 140 -3.35 3.51 -8.69
CA SER A 140 -3.71 4.53 -7.69
C SER A 140 -3.79 4.03 -6.25
N VAL A 141 -3.88 2.71 -6.05
CA VAL A 141 -3.87 2.08 -4.72
C VAL A 141 -2.65 1.19 -4.49
N ALA A 142 -1.85 0.89 -5.53
CA ALA A 142 -0.79 -0.10 -5.51
C ALA A 142 0.35 0.23 -4.53
N ALA A 143 0.66 1.50 -4.32
CA ALA A 143 1.69 1.93 -3.37
C ALA A 143 1.34 1.54 -1.92
N ASP A 144 0.05 1.57 -1.54
CA ASP A 144 -0.43 1.19 -0.22
C ASP A 144 -0.59 -0.32 -0.01
N ILE A 145 -0.65 -1.08 -1.10
CA ILE A 145 -0.65 -2.55 -1.05
C ILE A 145 0.68 -3.06 -0.48
N SER A 146 1.78 -2.35 -0.73
CA SER A 146 3.12 -2.75 -0.30
C SER A 146 3.30 -2.63 1.22
N MET A 147 3.27 -3.76 1.93
CA MET A 147 3.41 -3.85 3.39
C MET A 147 4.85 -4.14 3.85
N ALA A 148 5.11 -3.94 5.14
CA ALA A 148 6.38 -4.17 5.84
C ALA A 148 7.52 -3.17 5.53
N LYS A 149 7.16 -1.88 5.54
CA LYS A 149 7.98 -0.69 5.22
C LYS A 149 9.26 -0.51 6.06
N LYS A 150 9.36 -1.09 7.27
CA LYS A 150 10.46 -0.87 8.22
C LYS A 150 11.76 -1.65 7.91
N TYR A 151 11.75 -2.53 6.91
CA TYR A 151 12.87 -3.44 6.60
C TYR A 151 13.42 -3.28 5.18
N VAL A 152 12.95 -2.25 4.46
CA VAL A 152 13.42 -1.85 3.13
C VAL A 152 14.79 -1.15 3.30
N PRO A 153 15.81 -1.39 2.46
CA PRO A 153 17.02 -0.58 2.45
C PRO A 153 16.69 0.92 2.35
N GLU A 154 17.43 1.74 3.07
CA GLU A 154 17.26 3.19 3.06
C GLU A 154 17.15 3.70 1.61
N GLY A 155 16.09 4.47 1.32
CA GLY A 155 15.90 5.07 -0.01
C GLY A 155 15.00 4.32 -0.99
N ARG A 156 14.43 3.14 -0.70
CA ARG A 156 13.48 2.45 -1.63
C ARG A 156 12.03 2.40 -1.15
N HIS A 157 11.62 3.37 -0.34
CA HIS A 157 10.24 3.43 0.15
C HIS A 157 9.26 3.61 -1.03
N CYS A 158 8.17 2.83 -1.05
CA CYS A 158 7.20 2.84 -2.16
C CYS A 158 6.60 4.24 -2.43
N HIS A 159 6.54 5.07 -1.40
CA HIS A 159 6.07 6.45 -1.51
C HIS A 159 7.11 7.47 -2.02
N PHE A 160 8.28 7.05 -2.51
CA PHE A 160 9.26 7.97 -3.09
C PHE A 160 9.03 8.18 -4.60
N TRP A 161 9.16 9.44 -5.05
CA TRP A 161 9.00 9.82 -6.46
C TRP A 161 9.84 8.98 -7.41
N HIS A 162 11.13 8.80 -7.10
CA HIS A 162 12.03 8.04 -7.96
C HIS A 162 11.63 6.56 -8.09
N VAL A 163 10.95 5.98 -7.09
CA VAL A 163 10.41 4.62 -7.17
C VAL A 163 9.22 4.60 -8.13
N GLY A 164 8.30 5.56 -8.03
CA GLY A 164 7.18 5.69 -8.96
C GLY A 164 7.64 5.93 -10.41
N GLU A 165 8.67 6.75 -10.61
CA GLU A 165 9.27 6.98 -11.93
C GLU A 165 9.97 5.72 -12.45
N GLU A 166 10.69 4.97 -11.61
CA GLU A 166 11.28 3.68 -11.99
C GLU A 166 10.20 2.67 -12.43
N VAL A 167 9.04 2.63 -11.76
CA VAL A 167 7.88 1.81 -12.18
C VAL A 167 7.40 2.24 -13.57
N TYR A 168 7.31 3.55 -13.83
CA TYR A 168 6.87 4.09 -15.13
C TYR A 168 7.88 3.80 -16.25
N GLU A 169 9.16 4.03 -16.01
CA GLU A 169 10.25 3.80 -16.98
C GLU A 169 10.38 2.32 -17.36
N ARG A 170 10.16 1.41 -16.41
CA ARG A 170 10.23 -0.03 -16.64
C ARG A 170 8.93 -0.64 -17.16
N ALA A 171 7.89 0.15 -17.39
CA ALA A 171 6.62 -0.33 -17.94
C ALA A 171 6.76 -0.65 -19.45
N THR A 172 6.67 -1.94 -19.78
CA THR A 172 6.89 -2.46 -21.15
C THR A 172 5.63 -2.51 -22.02
N SER A 173 4.46 -2.21 -21.46
CA SER A 173 3.18 -2.20 -22.18
C SER A 173 2.34 -0.98 -21.77
N ASP A 174 1.39 -0.57 -22.61
CA ASP A 174 0.51 0.56 -22.31
C ASP A 174 -0.36 0.29 -21.07
N ARG A 175 -0.73 -0.97 -20.85
CA ARG A 175 -1.42 -1.43 -19.64
C ARG A 175 -0.58 -1.14 -18.38
N LEU A 176 0.71 -1.50 -18.40
CA LEU A 176 1.64 -1.22 -17.30
C LEU A 176 1.94 0.28 -17.16
N ARG A 177 1.96 1.03 -18.27
CA ARG A 177 2.11 2.49 -18.23
C ARG A 177 0.91 3.16 -17.58
N ALA A 178 -0.30 2.72 -17.88
CA ALA A 178 -1.52 3.21 -17.23
C ALA A 178 -1.47 2.94 -15.71
N MET A 179 -1.08 1.73 -15.31
CA MET A 179 -0.87 1.39 -13.89
C MET A 179 0.18 2.29 -13.25
N ALA A 180 1.34 2.50 -13.89
CA ALA A 180 2.38 3.37 -13.37
C ALA A 180 1.93 4.84 -13.26
N LEU A 181 1.12 5.34 -14.20
CA LEU A 181 0.50 6.67 -14.11
C LEU A 181 -0.48 6.76 -12.93
N GLY A 182 -1.20 5.69 -12.63
CA GLY A 182 -2.00 5.55 -11.42
C GLY A 182 -1.15 5.65 -10.16
N TYR A 183 -0.03 4.93 -10.13
CA TYR A 183 0.93 4.95 -9.02
C TYR A 183 1.48 6.36 -8.77
N LEU A 184 1.82 7.09 -9.82
CA LEU A 184 2.30 8.47 -9.69
C LEU A 184 1.19 9.43 -9.25
N SER A 185 -0.05 9.18 -9.67
CA SER A 185 -1.22 9.92 -9.18
C SER A 185 -1.44 9.70 -7.68
N HIS A 186 -1.18 8.48 -7.18
CA HIS A 186 -1.17 8.20 -5.75
C HIS A 186 -0.16 9.08 -5.01
N LEU A 187 1.10 9.08 -5.45
CA LEU A 187 2.15 9.92 -4.84
C LEU A 187 1.80 11.41 -4.86
N ALA A 188 1.20 11.89 -5.96
CA ALA A 188 0.77 13.28 -6.08
C ALA A 188 -0.35 13.64 -5.09
N ALA A 189 -1.31 12.74 -4.88
CA ALA A 189 -2.34 12.92 -3.87
C ALA A 189 -1.75 12.92 -2.45
N ASP A 190 -0.74 12.08 -2.20
CA ASP A 190 -0.09 11.92 -0.91
C ASP A 190 0.71 13.14 -0.47
N VAL A 191 1.26 13.91 -1.43
CA VAL A 191 1.84 15.22 -1.14
C VAL A 191 0.86 16.09 -0.36
N VAL A 192 -0.42 16.12 -0.74
CA VAL A 192 -1.43 16.94 -0.04
C VAL A 192 -1.86 16.28 1.28
N ALA A 193 -2.01 14.96 1.32
CA ALA A 193 -2.38 14.29 2.56
C ALA A 193 -1.33 14.45 3.66
N HIS A 194 -0.08 14.10 3.35
CA HIS A 194 1.00 14.01 4.33
C HIS A 194 1.66 15.34 4.64
N ASN A 195 1.57 16.35 3.77
CA ASN A 195 2.13 17.68 4.05
C ASN A 195 1.12 18.69 4.56
N LEU A 196 -0.19 18.44 4.38
CA LEU A 196 -1.22 19.40 4.75
C LEU A 196 -2.35 18.76 5.57
N PHE A 197 -3.11 17.82 5.00
CA PHE A 197 -4.35 17.34 5.64
C PHE A 197 -4.07 16.64 6.98
N VAL A 198 -3.32 15.54 6.97
CA VAL A 198 -3.07 14.71 8.15
C VAL A 198 -2.33 15.51 9.24
N PRO A 199 -1.20 16.19 8.97
CA PRO A 199 -0.50 16.97 9.99
C PRO A 199 -1.41 18.01 10.64
N ARG A 200 -2.26 18.69 9.86
CA ARG A 200 -3.18 19.68 10.39
C ARG A 200 -4.25 19.06 11.28
N GLN A 201 -4.84 17.93 10.89
CA GLN A 201 -5.81 17.23 11.73
C GLN A 201 -5.19 16.69 13.02
N MET A 202 -3.94 16.21 12.94
CA MET A 202 -3.15 15.79 14.09
C MET A 202 -2.99 16.92 15.11
N VAL A 203 -2.68 18.16 14.67
CA VAL A 203 -2.60 19.34 15.54
C VAL A 203 -3.96 19.70 16.14
N LEU A 204 -5.00 19.80 15.31
CA LEU A 204 -6.35 20.13 15.77
C LEU A 204 -6.88 19.13 16.82
N ALA A 205 -6.52 17.87 16.68
CA ALA A 205 -6.92 16.80 17.59
C ALA A 205 -5.82 16.37 18.57
N ALA A 206 -4.92 17.29 18.94
CA ALA A 206 -3.85 17.06 19.91
C ALA A 206 -4.35 16.39 21.22
N ARG A 207 -5.63 16.58 21.58
CA ARG A 207 -6.28 16.08 22.81
C ARG A 207 -6.45 14.55 22.94
N ARG A 208 -6.46 13.77 21.85
CA ARG A 208 -6.89 12.34 21.90
C ARG A 208 -5.87 11.32 21.39
N ALA A 209 -4.62 11.70 21.17
CA ALA A 209 -3.62 10.80 20.58
C ALA A 209 -4.07 10.12 19.27
N LEU A 210 -5.04 10.70 18.54
CA LEU A 210 -5.52 10.14 17.28
C LEU A 210 -4.37 10.15 16.27
N GLY A 211 -4.09 8.97 15.71
CA GLY A 211 -2.99 8.71 14.79
C GLY A 211 -3.33 9.10 13.35
N HIS A 212 -2.41 8.74 12.46
CA HIS A 212 -2.47 8.96 11.03
C HIS A 212 -3.70 8.26 10.44
N THR A 213 -3.73 6.93 10.62
CA THR A 213 -4.75 5.98 10.16
C THR A 213 -6.20 6.40 10.44
N TYR A 214 -6.43 7.11 11.55
CA TYR A 214 -7.76 7.57 11.94
C TYR A 214 -8.31 8.61 10.97
N TRP A 215 -7.48 9.55 10.52
CA TRP A 215 -7.92 10.67 9.67
C TRP A 215 -8.16 10.23 8.22
N GLU A 216 -7.36 9.30 7.71
CA GLU A 216 -7.60 8.63 6.43
C GLU A 216 -8.93 7.87 6.44
N THR A 217 -9.12 6.97 7.43
CA THR A 217 -10.32 6.14 7.55
C THR A 217 -11.57 7.02 7.63
N ARG A 218 -11.47 8.16 8.32
CA ARG A 218 -12.56 9.12 8.42
C ARG A 218 -12.91 9.78 7.10
N LEU A 219 -11.92 10.10 6.25
CA LEU A 219 -12.21 10.67 4.93
C LEU A 219 -12.88 9.65 4.02
N ASP A 220 -12.36 8.42 3.99
CA ASP A 220 -12.92 7.31 3.21
C ASP A 220 -14.37 7.02 3.59
N LEU A 221 -14.66 6.91 4.89
CA LEU A 221 -16.04 6.73 5.38
C LEU A 221 -16.97 7.86 4.95
N ALA A 222 -16.43 9.07 4.78
CA ALA A 222 -17.21 10.24 4.42
C ALA A 222 -17.46 10.36 2.90
N LEU A 223 -16.73 9.61 2.07
CA LEU A 223 -17.01 9.47 0.63
C LEU A 223 -18.11 8.43 0.34
N GLY A 224 -18.40 7.56 1.32
CA GLY A 224 -19.42 6.52 1.20
C GLY A 224 -18.87 5.18 0.69
N PRO A 225 -19.69 4.12 0.74
CA PRO A 225 -19.23 2.74 0.51
C PRO A 225 -18.86 2.45 -0.95
N THR A 226 -19.39 3.23 -1.90
CA THR A 226 -19.22 3.00 -3.35
C THR A 226 -17.75 2.90 -3.77
N TYR A 227 -16.89 3.80 -3.29
CA TYR A 227 -15.48 3.83 -3.69
C TYR A 227 -14.65 2.72 -3.02
N VAL A 228 -15.04 2.31 -1.81
CA VAL A 228 -14.47 1.14 -1.14
C VAL A 228 -14.85 -0.14 -1.89
N ALA A 229 -16.10 -0.26 -2.32
CA ALA A 229 -16.55 -1.39 -3.14
C ALA A 229 -15.81 -1.46 -4.49
N LEU A 230 -15.62 -0.32 -5.17
CA LEU A 230 -14.83 -0.26 -6.40
C LEU A 230 -13.35 -0.59 -6.14
N THR A 231 -12.77 -0.08 -5.06
CA THR A 231 -11.40 -0.44 -4.64
C THR A 231 -11.27 -1.95 -4.50
N ARG A 232 -12.20 -2.58 -3.78
CA ARG A 232 -12.24 -4.03 -3.63
C ARG A 232 -12.31 -4.71 -4.99
N TYR A 233 -13.26 -4.33 -5.83
CA TYR A 233 -13.43 -4.90 -7.17
C TYR A 233 -12.13 -4.84 -7.99
N VAL A 234 -11.53 -3.65 -8.08
CA VAL A 234 -10.26 -3.42 -8.81
C VAL A 234 -9.15 -4.31 -8.25
N VAL A 235 -9.04 -4.45 -6.94
CA VAL A 235 -7.94 -5.20 -6.30
C VAL A 235 -8.17 -6.71 -6.30
N THR A 236 -9.41 -7.19 -6.25
CA THR A 236 -9.73 -8.61 -6.03
C THR A 236 -10.17 -9.36 -7.27
N GLU A 237 -10.92 -8.72 -8.17
CA GLU A 237 -11.60 -9.41 -9.28
C GLU A 237 -10.82 -9.35 -10.59
N MET A 238 -9.79 -8.51 -10.66
CA MET A 238 -9.00 -8.29 -11.88
C MET A 238 -7.64 -8.99 -11.82
N ASP A 239 -7.16 -9.46 -12.97
CA ASP A 239 -5.82 -10.04 -13.09
C ASP A 239 -4.77 -8.94 -13.24
N HIS A 240 -3.99 -8.71 -12.18
CA HIS A 240 -2.83 -7.80 -12.18
C HIS A 240 -1.50 -8.53 -12.08
N SER A 241 -1.42 -9.76 -12.59
CA SER A 241 -0.19 -10.58 -12.53
C SER A 241 1.05 -9.88 -13.11
N GLU A 242 0.92 -9.20 -14.25
CA GLU A 242 2.02 -8.44 -14.87
C GLU A 242 2.43 -7.22 -14.04
N ALA A 243 1.45 -6.45 -13.55
CA ALA A 243 1.69 -5.28 -12.72
C ALA A 243 2.34 -5.65 -11.39
N ASP A 244 1.86 -6.71 -10.73
CA ASP A 244 2.50 -7.26 -9.54
C ASP A 244 3.94 -7.68 -9.80
N ALA A 245 4.22 -8.34 -10.92
CA ALA A 245 5.55 -8.78 -11.26
C ALA A 245 6.49 -7.59 -11.51
N LEU A 246 5.99 -6.50 -12.12
CA LEU A 246 6.74 -5.26 -12.27
C LEU A 246 7.02 -4.63 -10.90
N LEU A 247 6.00 -4.48 -10.06
CA LEU A 247 6.12 -3.92 -8.72
C LEU A 247 7.04 -4.78 -7.83
N ASP A 248 7.02 -6.10 -7.94
CA ASP A 248 7.95 -7.00 -7.25
C ASP A 248 9.40 -6.73 -7.63
N ARG A 249 9.68 -6.55 -8.92
CA ARG A 249 11.03 -6.26 -9.42
C ARG A 249 11.53 -4.88 -8.99
N VAL A 250 10.66 -3.88 -9.01
CA VAL A 250 11.03 -2.51 -8.61
C VAL A 250 11.12 -2.43 -7.10
N LEU A 251 10.07 -2.78 -6.38
CA LEU A 251 9.99 -2.57 -4.94
C LEU A 251 10.91 -3.49 -4.15
N SER A 252 11.33 -4.65 -4.70
CA SER A 252 12.43 -5.61 -4.39
C SER A 252 13.03 -5.73 -2.97
N ALA A 253 12.44 -5.09 -1.99
CA ALA A 253 12.92 -4.85 -0.65
C ALA A 253 11.78 -4.92 0.39
N THR A 254 10.56 -5.21 -0.04
CA THR A 254 9.48 -5.58 0.87
C THR A 254 9.70 -7.01 1.36
N VAL A 255 9.53 -7.24 2.67
CA VAL A 255 9.73 -8.56 3.33
C VAL A 255 8.91 -9.67 2.66
N PHE A 256 7.81 -9.32 1.99
CA PHE A 256 6.99 -10.22 1.20
C PHE A 256 6.93 -9.77 -0.25
N SER A 257 6.71 -10.72 -1.16
CA SER A 257 6.32 -10.39 -2.54
C SER A 257 5.04 -9.57 -2.55
N PHE A 258 4.91 -8.69 -3.53
CA PHE A 258 3.75 -7.88 -3.83
C PHE A 258 2.49 -8.74 -3.95
N ARG A 259 2.58 -9.93 -4.54
CA ARG A 259 1.46 -10.90 -4.56
C ARG A 259 0.98 -11.28 -3.14
N THR A 260 1.92 -11.48 -2.22
CA THR A 260 1.62 -11.82 -0.82
C THR A 260 1.08 -10.60 -0.07
N ASN A 261 1.69 -9.44 -0.26
CA ASN A 261 1.21 -8.15 0.25
C ASN A 261 -0.22 -7.86 -0.21
N ARG A 262 -0.53 -8.05 -1.50
CA ARG A 262 -1.90 -7.96 -2.03
C ARG A 262 -2.84 -8.94 -1.37
N ARG A 263 -2.41 -10.17 -1.08
CA ARG A 263 -3.25 -11.13 -0.34
C ARG A 263 -3.60 -10.63 1.07
N ILE A 264 -2.66 -9.99 1.76
CA ILE A 264 -2.89 -9.40 3.08
C ILE A 264 -3.79 -8.17 2.97
N PHE A 265 -3.49 -7.27 2.03
CA PHE A 265 -4.28 -6.07 1.75
C PHE A 265 -5.73 -6.40 1.35
N ARG A 266 -5.95 -7.46 0.56
CA ARG A 266 -7.30 -8.00 0.28
C ARG A 266 -8.03 -8.41 1.56
N GLY A 267 -7.32 -9.03 2.50
CA GLY A 267 -7.88 -9.37 3.81
C GLY A 267 -8.25 -8.13 4.62
N LEU A 268 -7.43 -7.08 4.58
CA LEU A 268 -7.67 -5.81 5.28
C LEU A 268 -8.86 -5.04 4.70
N ILE A 269 -8.96 -4.91 3.36
CA ILE A 269 -10.13 -4.27 2.72
C ILE A 269 -11.41 -5.04 3.09
N ARG A 270 -11.39 -6.37 3.06
CA ARG A 270 -12.56 -7.18 3.47
C ARG A 270 -12.93 -6.98 4.94
N ALA A 271 -11.94 -6.76 5.82
CA ALA A 271 -12.19 -6.43 7.21
C ALA A 271 -12.79 -5.03 7.35
N GLN A 272 -12.35 -4.06 6.55
CA GLN A 272 -12.86 -2.68 6.52
C GLN A 272 -14.30 -2.58 6.02
N ASP A 273 -14.70 -3.48 5.13
CA ASP A 273 -16.06 -3.61 4.56
C ASP A 273 -17.01 -4.42 5.47
N SER A 274 -16.56 -4.86 6.65
CA SER A 274 -17.41 -5.62 7.57
C SER A 274 -18.34 -4.70 8.36
N ASP A 275 -19.57 -5.15 8.62
CA ASP A 275 -20.54 -4.45 9.49
C ASP A 275 -19.93 -4.09 10.85
N ARG A 276 -19.01 -4.93 11.35
CA ARG A 276 -18.28 -4.69 12.60
C ARG A 276 -17.33 -3.51 12.49
N TRP A 277 -16.61 -3.35 11.38
CA TRP A 277 -15.74 -2.19 11.14
C TRP A 277 -16.56 -0.92 10.95
N HIS A 278 -17.63 -0.96 10.17
CA HIS A 278 -18.58 0.14 10.04
C HIS A 278 -19.25 0.52 11.37
N THR A 279 -19.49 -0.44 12.26
CA THR A 279 -20.04 -0.18 13.60
C THR A 279 -19.00 0.48 14.51
N VAL A 280 -17.78 -0.08 14.59
CA VAL A 280 -16.69 0.42 15.45
C VAL A 280 -16.23 1.81 15.00
N PHE A 281 -15.89 1.98 13.71
CA PHE A 281 -15.40 3.26 13.19
C PHE A 281 -16.52 4.22 12.82
N GLY A 282 -17.71 3.75 12.44
CA GLY A 282 -18.87 4.61 12.23
C GLY A 282 -19.31 5.33 13.50
N SER A 283 -19.19 4.68 14.67
CA SER A 283 -19.46 5.35 15.97
C SER A 283 -18.47 6.48 16.28
N LEU A 284 -17.20 6.34 15.88
CA LEU A 284 -16.14 7.34 16.04
C LEU A 284 -16.20 8.45 14.96
N ALA A 285 -16.59 8.10 13.73
CA ALA A 285 -16.75 9.02 12.61
C ALA A 285 -17.98 9.94 12.76
N ARG A 286 -19.04 9.47 13.43
CA ARG A 286 -20.25 10.26 13.74
C ARG A 286 -20.06 11.36 14.78
N SER A 287 -18.86 11.54 15.36
CA SER A 287 -18.59 12.60 16.33
C SER A 287 -18.63 13.99 15.68
N PRO A 288 -19.64 14.85 15.97
CA PRO A 288 -19.78 16.17 15.32
C PRO A 288 -18.67 17.14 15.72
N ARG A 289 -18.09 16.95 16.92
CA ARG A 289 -17.07 17.82 17.51
C ARG A 289 -15.77 17.89 16.70
N TRP A 290 -15.53 16.90 15.85
CA TRP A 290 -14.35 16.80 15.00
C TRP A 290 -14.75 16.38 13.58
N GLY A 291 -15.99 16.67 13.18
CA GLY A 291 -16.43 16.44 11.82
C GLY A 291 -15.59 17.29 10.88
N LEU A 292 -15.13 16.70 9.77
CA LEU A 292 -14.51 17.45 8.70
C LEU A 292 -15.62 18.10 7.88
N PRO A 293 -15.81 19.44 7.93
CA PRO A 293 -16.90 20.10 7.23
C PRO A 293 -16.87 19.75 5.74
N PRO A 294 -18.02 19.54 5.08
CA PRO A 294 -18.07 19.16 3.66
C PRO A 294 -17.24 20.09 2.76
N ALA A 295 -17.30 21.40 2.98
CA ALA A 295 -16.53 22.39 2.23
C ALA A 295 -15.01 22.19 2.40
N LEU A 296 -14.56 21.97 3.64
CA LEU A 296 -13.13 21.75 3.93
C LEU A 296 -12.65 20.41 3.36
N ARG A 297 -13.49 19.38 3.41
CA ARG A 297 -13.21 18.09 2.77
C ARG A 297 -13.03 18.26 1.26
N HIS A 298 -13.95 18.98 0.63
CA HIS A 298 -13.89 19.28 -0.79
C HIS A 298 -12.59 20.01 -1.14
N GLN A 299 -12.17 21.00 -0.35
CA GLN A 299 -10.90 21.70 -0.56
C GLN A 299 -9.70 20.76 -0.56
N TYR A 300 -9.58 19.84 0.40
CA TYR A 300 -8.46 18.89 0.41
C TYR A 300 -8.47 17.96 -0.80
N LEU A 301 -9.66 17.46 -1.19
CA LEU A 301 -9.81 16.60 -2.37
C LEU A 301 -9.48 17.35 -3.66
N ALA A 302 -9.90 18.61 -3.77
CA ALA A 302 -9.58 19.48 -4.89
C ALA A 302 -8.07 19.74 -5.00
N LEU A 303 -7.41 20.04 -3.88
CA LEU A 303 -5.96 20.23 -3.84
C LEU A 303 -5.20 18.94 -4.24
N ALA A 304 -5.62 17.78 -3.71
CA ALA A 304 -5.01 16.50 -4.05
C ALA A 304 -5.15 16.17 -5.54
N PHE A 305 -6.30 16.50 -6.13
CA PHE A 305 -6.51 16.33 -7.56
C PHE A 305 -5.73 17.32 -8.42
N ASP A 306 -5.67 18.57 -8.02
CA ASP A 306 -4.85 19.57 -8.69
C ASP A 306 -3.38 19.12 -8.70
N ALA A 307 -2.90 18.54 -7.60
CA ALA A 307 -1.57 17.97 -7.50
C ALA A 307 -1.36 16.79 -8.48
N ILE A 308 -2.35 15.91 -8.63
CA ILE A 308 -2.36 14.84 -9.65
C ILE A 308 -2.23 15.43 -11.06
N VAL A 309 -3.09 16.40 -11.39
CA VAL A 309 -3.09 17.01 -12.72
C VAL A 309 -1.79 17.75 -13.00
N ASP A 310 -1.25 18.49 -12.04
CA ASP A 310 0.04 19.17 -12.16
C ASP A 310 1.16 18.16 -12.44
N TYR A 311 1.22 17.07 -11.68
CA TYR A 311 2.22 16.03 -11.89
C TYR A 311 2.09 15.33 -13.23
N LEU A 312 0.87 14.95 -13.64
CA LEU A 312 0.67 14.26 -14.92
C LEU A 312 0.93 15.15 -16.14
N ARG A 313 0.83 16.48 -15.98
CA ARG A 313 1.16 17.44 -17.04
C ARG A 313 2.65 17.73 -17.16
N HIS A 314 3.31 17.95 -16.02
CA HIS A 314 4.67 18.49 -16.00
C HIS A 314 5.72 17.49 -15.48
N ARG A 315 5.29 16.30 -15.02
CA ARG A 315 6.13 15.23 -14.49
C ARG A 315 7.06 15.75 -13.39
N GLN A 316 8.35 15.43 -13.46
CA GLN A 316 9.35 15.85 -12.48
C GLN A 316 9.53 17.39 -12.41
N ALA A 317 9.08 18.15 -13.42
CA ALA A 317 9.13 19.61 -13.41
C ALA A 317 7.92 20.25 -12.70
N SER A 318 6.93 19.46 -12.29
CA SER A 318 5.74 19.94 -11.57
C SER A 318 6.09 20.59 -10.23
N THR A 319 5.19 21.43 -9.72
CA THR A 319 5.32 21.97 -8.36
C THR A 319 5.13 20.85 -7.32
N THR A 320 4.21 19.92 -7.59
CA THR A 320 3.96 18.73 -6.77
C THR A 320 5.22 17.87 -6.58
N ALA A 321 6.03 17.69 -7.62
CA ALA A 321 7.25 16.87 -7.56
C ALA A 321 8.34 17.44 -6.63
N ARG A 322 8.24 18.72 -6.24
CA ARG A 322 9.19 19.35 -5.30
C ARG A 322 8.92 18.99 -3.85
N GLU A 323 7.73 18.49 -3.57
CA GLU A 323 7.29 18.09 -2.24
C GLU A 323 7.52 16.59 -2.02
N ASP A 324 7.72 16.21 -0.77
CA ASP A 324 7.91 14.83 -0.34
C ASP A 324 6.55 14.14 -0.15
N PRO A 325 6.18 13.11 -0.93
CA PRO A 325 4.91 12.41 -0.77
C PRO A 325 4.76 11.76 0.60
N THR A 326 5.85 11.42 1.29
CA THR A 326 5.77 10.83 2.64
C THR A 326 5.49 11.85 3.75
N GLY A 327 5.66 13.14 3.43
CA GLY A 327 5.51 14.29 4.34
C GLY A 327 6.26 14.14 5.67
N GLU A 328 7.45 13.53 5.66
CA GLU A 328 8.19 13.19 6.87
C GLU A 328 8.37 14.41 7.78
N ARG A 329 8.75 15.55 7.19
CA ARG A 329 8.97 16.82 7.90
C ARG A 329 7.67 17.40 8.47
N ALA A 330 6.60 17.40 7.70
CA ALA A 330 5.32 17.94 8.11
C ALA A 330 4.72 17.11 9.26
N LEU A 331 4.76 15.78 9.15
CA LEU A 331 4.32 14.86 10.18
C LEU A 331 5.17 14.97 11.46
N ALA A 332 6.49 15.11 11.34
CA ALA A 332 7.39 15.36 12.48
C ALA A 332 7.03 16.67 13.19
N THR A 333 6.80 17.74 12.43
CA THR A 333 6.38 19.05 12.95
C THR A 333 5.04 18.95 13.69
N ALA A 334 4.04 18.30 13.11
CA ALA A 334 2.75 18.08 13.76
C ALA A 334 2.88 17.27 15.06
N LYS A 335 3.74 16.23 15.09
CA LYS A 335 4.03 15.47 16.32
C LYS A 335 4.65 16.35 17.40
N GLN A 336 5.58 17.24 17.05
CA GLN A 336 6.18 18.19 17.99
C GLN A 336 5.15 19.19 18.53
N LEU A 337 4.35 19.81 17.65
CA LEU A 337 3.27 20.72 18.04
C LEU A 337 2.26 20.07 18.97
N ARG A 338 1.86 18.82 18.70
CA ARG A 338 0.97 18.05 19.59
C ARG A 338 1.56 17.85 20.98
N ARG A 339 2.85 17.52 21.07
CA ARG A 339 3.54 17.34 22.36
C ARG A 339 3.58 18.66 23.13
N LEU A 340 3.86 19.76 22.47
CA LEU A 340 3.84 21.11 23.06
C LEU A 340 2.43 21.49 23.54
N LEU A 341 1.43 21.34 22.68
CA LEU A 341 0.04 21.60 23.00
C LEU A 341 -0.47 20.73 24.16
N ALA A 342 -0.07 19.46 24.23
CA ALA A 342 -0.41 18.60 25.35
C ALA A 342 0.17 19.11 26.68
N ARG A 343 1.43 19.58 26.68
CA ARG A 343 2.10 20.18 27.86
C ARG A 343 1.43 21.48 28.31
N GLU A 344 1.09 22.34 27.36
CA GLU A 344 0.45 23.65 27.61
C GLU A 344 -1.05 23.55 27.95
N GLY A 345 -1.60 22.34 28.06
CA GLY A 345 -3.01 22.14 28.36
C GLY A 345 -3.93 22.61 27.23
N ALA A 346 -3.72 22.13 26.00
CA ALA A 346 -4.49 22.42 24.78
C ALA A 346 -6.02 22.46 25.00
N HIS A 347 -6.52 21.68 25.96
CA HIS A 347 -7.93 21.66 26.31
C HIS A 347 -8.50 23.02 26.78
N ARG A 348 -7.65 23.90 27.30
CA ARG A 348 -7.99 25.25 27.78
C ARG A 348 -7.74 26.34 26.74
N ARG A 349 -7.09 26.02 25.61
CA ARG A 349 -6.65 27.01 24.60
C ARG A 349 -7.05 26.61 23.16
N PRO A 350 -8.34 26.47 22.85
CA PRO A 350 -8.79 26.05 21.51
C PRO A 350 -8.47 27.06 20.39
N ARG A 351 -8.26 28.34 20.71
CA ARG A 351 -7.82 29.37 19.75
C ARG A 351 -6.37 29.14 19.31
N LEU A 352 -5.46 29.00 20.28
CA LEU A 352 -4.05 28.69 20.04
C LEU A 352 -3.85 27.42 19.19
N VAL A 353 -4.64 26.37 19.44
CA VAL A 353 -4.60 25.14 18.63
C VAL A 353 -4.92 25.42 17.16
N ARG A 354 -5.93 26.26 16.88
CA ARG A 354 -6.29 26.64 15.51
C ARG A 354 -5.24 27.55 14.88
N GLU A 355 -4.77 28.57 15.61
CA GLU A 355 -3.72 29.47 15.15
C GLU A 355 -2.45 28.72 14.75
N LEU A 356 -2.00 27.76 15.56
CA LEU A 356 -0.85 26.92 15.21
C LEU A 356 -1.14 26.01 14.01
N ALA A 357 -2.33 25.42 13.92
CA ALA A 357 -2.71 24.62 12.76
C ALA A 357 -2.74 25.45 11.48
N ASP A 358 -3.26 26.67 11.53
CA ASP A 358 -3.36 27.59 10.38
C ASP A 358 -2.00 28.19 10.00
N SER A 359 -1.11 28.43 10.98
CA SER A 359 0.22 28.97 10.75
C SER A 359 1.17 27.93 10.13
N PHE A 360 1.13 26.68 10.60
CA PHE A 360 2.06 25.63 10.13
C PHE A 360 1.50 24.83 8.95
N PHE A 361 0.17 24.72 8.85
CA PHE A 361 -0.51 23.95 7.81
C PHE A 361 -1.68 24.78 7.22
N PRO A 362 -1.38 25.92 6.58
CA PRO A 362 -2.41 26.79 6.01
C PRO A 362 -3.18 26.06 4.91
N VAL A 363 -4.51 26.11 4.97
CA VAL A 363 -5.36 25.58 3.90
C VAL A 363 -5.64 26.71 2.91
N PRO A 364 -5.18 26.61 1.65
CA PRO A 364 -5.45 27.64 0.66
C PRO A 364 -6.96 27.85 0.45
N SER A 365 -7.41 29.10 0.52
CA SER A 365 -8.76 29.46 0.08
C SER A 365 -8.80 29.49 -1.44
N ARG A 366 -9.09 28.34 -2.07
CA ARG A 366 -9.33 28.26 -3.52
C ARG A 366 -10.79 28.01 -3.82
N THR A 367 -11.28 28.70 -4.84
CA THR A 367 -12.61 28.52 -5.44
C THR A 367 -12.55 27.92 -6.83
N GLU A 368 -11.35 27.83 -7.44
CA GLU A 368 -11.13 27.36 -8.80
C GLU A 368 -9.81 26.58 -8.92
N GLY A 369 -9.86 25.47 -9.66
CA GLY A 369 -8.76 24.54 -9.89
C GLY A 369 -9.04 23.59 -11.05
N ALA A 370 -8.24 22.54 -11.18
CA ALA A 370 -8.51 21.47 -12.13
C ALA A 370 -9.73 20.64 -11.68
N TRP A 371 -9.95 20.54 -10.36
CA TRP A 371 -11.07 19.80 -9.78
C TRP A 371 -12.44 20.29 -10.29
N GLU A 372 -12.64 21.60 -10.40
CA GLU A 372 -13.92 22.20 -10.82
C GLU A 372 -14.15 22.05 -12.33
N LYS A 373 -13.11 21.73 -13.10
CA LYS A 373 -13.16 21.60 -14.58
C LYS A 373 -13.53 20.20 -15.07
N ARG A 374 -13.80 19.26 -14.16
CA ARG A 374 -14.18 17.89 -14.53
C ARG A 374 -15.51 17.83 -15.27
N ARG A 375 -15.63 16.86 -16.18
CA ARG A 375 -16.88 16.54 -16.88
C ARG A 375 -17.37 15.19 -16.38
N ILE A 376 -18.45 15.18 -15.60
CA ILE A 376 -19.04 13.93 -15.07
C ILE A 376 -19.45 13.04 -16.26
N GLY A 377 -18.82 11.87 -16.45
CA GLY A 377 -19.17 11.00 -17.56
C GLY A 377 -18.47 9.64 -17.55
N PRO A 378 -17.20 9.55 -17.99
CA PRO A 378 -16.47 8.29 -18.17
C PRO A 378 -16.47 7.38 -16.93
N SER A 379 -16.40 7.94 -15.72
CA SER A 379 -16.38 7.19 -14.47
C SER A 379 -17.71 6.48 -14.15
N ARG A 380 -18.85 6.96 -14.67
CA ARG A 380 -20.19 6.42 -14.37
C ARG A 380 -20.34 4.98 -14.84
N HIS A 381 -19.75 4.62 -15.99
CA HIS A 381 -19.81 3.25 -16.51
C HIS A 381 -19.02 2.27 -15.64
N LEU A 382 -17.89 2.70 -15.08
CA LEU A 382 -17.09 1.88 -14.17
C LEU A 382 -17.82 1.64 -12.85
N LEU A 383 -18.46 2.68 -12.32
CA LEU A 383 -19.32 2.57 -11.14
C LEU A 383 -20.54 1.67 -11.39
N ALA A 384 -21.16 1.75 -12.56
CA ALA A 384 -22.28 0.88 -12.95
C ALA A 384 -21.85 -0.60 -13.08
N ALA A 385 -20.65 -0.87 -13.58
CA ALA A 385 -20.11 -2.23 -13.67
C ALA A 385 -19.97 -2.89 -12.29
N VAL A 386 -19.63 -2.11 -11.26
CA VAL A 386 -19.59 -2.57 -9.86
C VAL A 386 -20.99 -2.62 -9.23
N GLY A 387 -21.86 -1.65 -9.56
CA GLY A 387 -23.27 -1.60 -9.12
C GLY A 387 -24.09 -2.81 -9.58
N GLY A 388 -23.83 -3.30 -10.80
CA GLY A 388 -24.41 -4.56 -11.31
C GLY A 388 -23.81 -5.82 -10.67
N ALA A 389 -22.58 -5.74 -10.15
CA ALA A 389 -21.93 -6.83 -9.41
C ALA A 389 -22.39 -6.89 -7.93
N THR A 390 -22.77 -5.76 -7.33
CA THR A 390 -23.31 -5.69 -5.96
C THR A 390 -24.68 -6.33 -5.77
N LEU A 391 -25.39 -6.70 -6.85
CA LEU A 391 -26.65 -7.46 -6.80
C LEU A 391 -26.48 -8.98 -6.83
N ARG A 392 -25.24 -9.51 -6.85
CA ARG A 392 -24.97 -10.97 -6.89
C ARG A 392 -24.40 -11.57 -5.60
N TRP A 393 -24.58 -10.90 -4.46
CA TRP A 393 -24.26 -11.48 -3.15
C TRP A 393 -25.48 -11.36 -2.25
N GLY A 394 -26.43 -12.28 -2.48
CA GLY A 394 -27.47 -12.67 -1.53
C GLY A 394 -27.15 -14.05 -0.96
#